data_AF-A0A8H3QCS3-F1
#
_entry.id   AF-A0A8H3QCS3-F1
#
_cell.length_a   1.000
_cell.length_b   1.000
_cell.length_c   1.000
_cell.angle_alpha   90.00
_cell.angle_beta   90.00
_cell.angle_gamma   90.00
#
_symmetry.space_group_name_H-M   'P 1'
#
loop_
_entity.id
_entity.type
_entity.pdbx_description
1 polymer ?
#
loop_
_entity_poly.entity_id
_entity_poly.type
_entity_poly.pdbx_seq_one_letter_code
_entity_poly.pdbx_strand_id
1 'polypeptide(L)'
;MSTGGLAASIGGVNNDTIFFFNNGVDDAKKLISPVHSYNSSNNVWNTQTLSGIRPIGTSQMRVVTDNNGKTYLLAELDFTLQGVTSSNGLFIFYMGGRDGNYSAIPDGFKMIFLYDTINDKWDSKTTTGDFPPPDYGITTVLGLNGDKIILFGVKGVGPTYRRANVIGKYMVVTFGFNDALSAKYKQNGESDVLLLDVSNDSEYVWTTSFDPTPLAINSSSSNYLLPKPKTNNNMGIIIIDITIGIILLLIIVSIVVFLFIKRRKHARNAIIPTVVAQIN
;
A
#
# COMPACT_ATOMS: atom_id res chain seq x y z
N MET A 1 10.99 -3.42 -20.26
CA MET A 1 9.96 -3.42 -19.20
C MET A 1 10.68 -3.59 -17.88
N SER A 2 10.83 -2.54 -17.07
CA SER A 2 11.47 -2.68 -15.75
C SER A 2 10.48 -3.40 -14.85
N THR A 3 10.77 -4.65 -14.52
CA THR A 3 10.01 -5.40 -13.51
C THR A 3 10.26 -4.72 -12.16
N GLY A 4 9.30 -3.97 -11.64
CA GLY A 4 9.33 -3.54 -10.24
C GLY A 4 9.40 -4.76 -9.34
N GLY A 5 10.16 -4.70 -8.25
CA GLY A 5 10.19 -5.81 -7.29
C GLY A 5 8.80 -6.04 -6.73
N LEU A 6 8.30 -7.27 -6.78
CA LEU A 6 7.05 -7.64 -6.12
C LEU A 6 7.35 -8.12 -4.70
N ALA A 7 6.61 -7.61 -3.73
CA ALA A 7 6.67 -8.08 -2.36
C ALA A 7 5.26 -8.39 -1.86
N ALA A 8 5.12 -9.36 -0.97
CA ALA A 8 3.82 -9.75 -0.43
C ALA A 8 3.89 -9.95 1.08
N SER A 9 2.82 -9.57 1.78
CA SER A 9 2.67 -9.82 3.21
C SER A 9 1.21 -10.09 3.54
N ILE A 10 0.98 -10.87 4.60
CA ILE A 10 -0.36 -11.09 5.15
C ILE A 10 -0.75 -9.83 5.95
N GLY A 11 -2.02 -9.46 5.89
CA GLY A 11 -2.57 -8.32 6.62
C GLY A 11 -4.09 -8.28 6.56
N GLY A 12 -4.64 -7.08 6.75
CA GLY A 12 -6.08 -6.87 6.92
C GLY A 12 -6.55 -7.14 8.35
N VAL A 13 -7.79 -6.78 8.66
CA VAL A 13 -8.34 -6.81 10.04
C VAL A 13 -8.23 -8.19 10.69
N ASN A 14 -8.32 -9.26 9.90
CA ASN A 14 -8.32 -10.64 10.39
C ASN A 14 -7.04 -11.43 10.04
N ASN A 15 -6.01 -10.79 9.47
CA ASN A 15 -4.81 -11.47 8.94
C ASN A 15 -5.13 -12.61 7.95
N ASP A 16 -6.21 -12.49 7.18
CA ASP A 16 -6.69 -13.49 6.22
C ASP A 16 -6.40 -13.11 4.76
N THR A 17 -5.80 -11.94 4.55
CA THR A 17 -5.64 -11.32 3.25
C THR A 17 -4.16 -11.14 2.93
N ILE A 18 -3.74 -11.64 1.77
CA ILE A 18 -2.37 -11.46 1.25
C ILE A 18 -2.36 -10.20 0.41
N PHE A 19 -1.58 -9.20 0.81
CA PHE A 19 -1.35 -7.99 0.04
C PHE A 19 -0.11 -8.14 -0.83
N PHE A 20 -0.21 -7.73 -2.09
CA PHE A 20 0.85 -7.71 -3.08
C PHE A 20 1.17 -6.26 -3.41
N PHE A 21 2.44 -5.90 -3.26
CA PHE A 21 2.95 -4.56 -3.45
C PHE A 21 3.89 -4.54 -4.66
N ASN A 22 3.59 -3.66 -5.61
CA ASN A 22 4.41 -3.33 -6.75
C ASN A 22 4.66 -1.82 -6.73
N ASN A 23 5.85 -1.38 -6.37
CA ASN A 23 6.15 0.05 -6.30
C ASN A 23 6.74 0.62 -7.61
N GLY A 24 6.58 -0.09 -8.73
CA GLY A 24 7.05 0.35 -10.04
C GLY A 24 6.48 1.70 -10.47
N VAL A 25 7.08 2.25 -11.53
CA VAL A 25 6.51 3.41 -12.23
C VAL A 25 5.14 3.02 -12.79
N ASP A 26 4.13 3.85 -12.54
CA ASP A 26 2.79 3.63 -13.09
C ASP A 26 2.84 3.53 -14.62
N ASP A 27 1.92 2.75 -15.20
CA ASP A 27 1.69 2.87 -16.63
C ASP A 27 1.21 4.29 -16.97
N ALA A 28 1.44 4.74 -18.20
CA ALA A 28 1.08 6.10 -18.63
C ALA A 28 -0.42 6.41 -18.50
N LYS A 29 -1.26 5.38 -18.31
CA LYS A 29 -2.71 5.46 -18.19
C LYS A 29 -3.20 5.32 -16.73
N LYS A 30 -2.29 5.07 -15.77
CA LYS A 30 -2.54 4.71 -14.36
C LYS A 30 -3.59 3.62 -14.18
N LEU A 31 -3.65 2.66 -15.10
CA LEU A 31 -4.75 1.67 -15.14
C LEU A 31 -4.59 0.52 -14.16
N ILE A 32 -3.36 0.28 -13.67
CA ILE A 32 -3.06 -0.84 -12.78
C ILE A 32 -2.67 -0.28 -11.42
N SER A 33 -3.42 -0.65 -10.38
CA SER A 33 -3.04 -0.29 -9.01
C SER A 33 -1.75 -1.00 -8.63
N PRO A 34 -0.79 -0.31 -7.99
CA PRO A 34 0.42 -0.93 -7.48
C PRO A 34 0.15 -1.86 -6.26
N VAL A 35 -1.07 -1.87 -5.70
CA VAL A 35 -1.43 -2.75 -4.60
C VAL A 35 -2.63 -3.61 -4.97
N HIS A 36 -2.43 -4.92 -4.89
CA HIS A 36 -3.49 -5.91 -5.03
C HIS A 36 -3.60 -6.71 -3.74
N SER A 37 -4.74 -7.34 -3.51
CA SER A 37 -4.91 -8.23 -2.37
C SER A 37 -5.70 -9.46 -2.72
N TYR A 38 -5.36 -10.58 -2.11
CA TYR A 38 -6.06 -11.86 -2.24
C TYR A 38 -6.56 -12.31 -0.88
N ASN A 39 -7.88 -12.39 -0.71
CA ASN A 39 -8.48 -12.94 0.50
C ASN A 39 -8.46 -14.47 0.42
N SER A 40 -7.69 -15.09 1.30
CA SER A 40 -7.48 -16.54 1.30
C SER A 40 -8.67 -17.32 1.86
N SER A 41 -9.53 -16.69 2.66
CA SER A 41 -10.72 -17.33 3.23
C SER A 41 -11.84 -17.53 2.21
N ASN A 42 -11.93 -16.66 1.20
CA ASN A 42 -12.98 -16.73 0.18
C ASN A 42 -12.46 -16.78 -1.27
N ASN A 43 -11.15 -16.83 -1.49
CA ASN A 43 -10.49 -16.90 -2.79
C ASN A 43 -10.75 -15.70 -3.73
N VAL A 44 -10.94 -14.49 -3.19
CA VAL A 44 -11.24 -13.30 -3.99
C VAL A 44 -10.02 -12.39 -4.14
N TRP A 45 -9.76 -11.93 -5.37
CA TRP A 45 -8.81 -10.87 -5.68
C TRP A 45 -9.49 -9.49 -5.65
N ASN A 46 -8.82 -8.52 -5.03
CA ASN A 46 -9.22 -7.12 -5.01
C ASN A 46 -8.07 -6.23 -5.49
N THR A 47 -8.43 -5.11 -6.09
CA THR A 47 -7.50 -4.05 -6.51
C THR A 47 -7.74 -2.85 -5.64
N GLN A 48 -6.70 -2.34 -4.99
CA GLN A 48 -6.86 -1.27 -4.00
C GLN A 48 -6.88 0.11 -4.66
N THR A 49 -7.77 0.99 -4.20
CA THR A 49 -7.78 2.39 -4.63
C THR A 49 -6.94 3.21 -3.67
N LEU A 50 -5.83 3.73 -4.15
CA LEU A 50 -4.78 4.24 -3.27
C LEU A 50 -4.89 5.74 -3.04
N SER A 51 -4.53 6.14 -1.83
CA SER A 51 -4.36 7.54 -1.44
C SER A 51 -3.04 7.75 -0.69
N GLY A 52 -2.65 9.01 -0.53
CA GLY A 52 -1.39 9.38 0.15
C GLY A 52 -0.19 9.51 -0.80
N ILE A 53 0.98 9.81 -0.22
CA ILE A 53 2.23 10.00 -0.95
C ILE A 53 2.93 8.64 -1.04
N ARG A 54 3.06 8.13 -2.26
CA ARG A 54 3.57 6.78 -2.53
C ARG A 54 5.06 6.80 -2.87
N PRO A 55 5.87 5.88 -2.31
CA PRO A 55 7.23 5.62 -2.81
C PRO A 55 7.19 4.84 -4.14
N ILE A 56 8.04 5.24 -5.10
CA ILE A 56 8.23 4.60 -6.40
C ILE A 56 9.67 4.10 -6.50
N GLY A 57 9.84 2.81 -6.81
CA GLY A 57 11.12 2.14 -6.99
C GLY A 57 11.04 1.01 -7.99
N THR A 58 12.20 0.51 -8.41
CA THR A 58 12.31 -0.51 -9.47
C THR A 58 12.96 -1.80 -9.00
N SER A 59 13.15 -1.99 -7.69
CA SER A 59 14.05 -3.00 -7.14
C SER A 59 13.44 -3.89 -6.04
N GLN A 60 14.23 -4.88 -5.62
CA GLN A 60 13.90 -5.91 -4.63
C GLN A 60 13.33 -5.30 -3.35
N MET A 61 12.01 -5.41 -3.23
CA MET A 61 11.25 -4.97 -2.07
C MET A 61 11.05 -6.13 -1.09
N ARG A 62 11.02 -5.79 0.19
CA ARG A 62 10.62 -6.64 1.29
C ARG A 62 9.54 -5.91 2.06
N VAL A 63 8.54 -6.64 2.51
CA VAL A 63 7.44 -6.06 3.30
C VAL A 63 7.19 -6.90 4.54
N VAL A 64 6.80 -6.24 5.60
CA VAL A 64 6.36 -6.87 6.84
C VAL A 64 5.15 -6.12 7.36
N THR A 65 4.08 -6.83 7.68
CA THR A 65 2.86 -6.21 8.24
C THR A 65 2.79 -6.47 9.73
N ASP A 66 2.54 -5.43 10.51
CA ASP A 66 2.29 -5.55 11.95
C ASP A 66 0.85 -5.97 12.28
N ASN A 67 0.60 -6.26 13.56
CA ASN A 67 -0.72 -6.65 14.05
C ASN A 67 -1.78 -5.55 13.94
N ASN A 68 -1.39 -4.30 13.66
CA ASN A 68 -2.29 -3.18 13.44
C ASN A 68 -2.60 -2.96 11.96
N GLY A 69 -2.16 -3.87 11.08
CA GLY A 69 -2.37 -3.78 9.64
C GLY A 69 -1.48 -2.73 8.95
N LYS A 70 -0.38 -2.30 9.58
CA LYS A 70 0.61 -1.43 8.93
C LYS A 70 1.67 -2.30 8.26
N THR A 71 1.74 -2.21 6.95
CA THR A 71 2.78 -2.88 6.16
C THR A 71 3.95 -1.93 5.96
N TYR A 72 5.08 -2.27 6.53
CA TYR A 72 6.34 -1.53 6.39
C TYR A 72 7.06 -2.04 5.15
N LEU A 73 7.44 -1.11 4.28
CA LEU A 73 8.20 -1.41 3.09
C LEU A 73 9.68 -1.28 3.40
N LEU A 74 10.50 -2.14 2.85
CA LEU A 74 11.95 -1.99 2.82
C LEU A 74 12.41 -2.28 1.40
N ALA A 75 13.39 -1.56 0.88
CA ALA A 75 14.02 -1.96 -0.37
C ALA A 75 15.52 -1.82 -0.34
N GLU A 76 16.13 -2.62 -1.20
CA GLU A 76 17.57 -2.68 -1.37
C GLU A 76 18.12 -1.62 -2.32
N LEU A 77 17.27 -0.88 -3.05
CA LEU A 77 17.67 0.32 -3.78
C LEU A 77 16.69 1.48 -3.55
N ASP A 78 17.19 2.66 -3.87
CA ASP A 78 16.58 3.99 -3.92
C ASP A 78 15.12 4.07 -4.39
N PHE A 79 14.35 4.94 -3.72
CA PHE A 79 12.99 5.32 -4.12
C PHE A 79 12.87 6.81 -4.42
N THR A 80 11.86 7.15 -5.23
CA THR A 80 11.36 8.51 -5.44
C THR A 80 9.94 8.64 -4.90
N LEU A 81 9.43 9.85 -4.61
CA LEU A 81 8.05 10.03 -4.16
C LEU A 81 7.12 10.52 -5.28
N GLN A 82 5.97 9.87 -5.42
CA GLN A 82 4.94 10.30 -6.36
C GLN A 82 4.22 11.55 -5.85
N GLY A 83 4.04 12.55 -6.72
CA GLY A 83 3.31 13.78 -6.39
C GLY A 83 4.15 14.82 -5.64
N VAL A 84 5.44 14.57 -5.42
CA VAL A 84 6.40 15.54 -4.89
C VAL A 84 7.20 16.14 -6.04
N THR A 85 6.92 17.39 -6.41
CA THR A 85 7.77 18.16 -7.33
C THR A 85 8.83 18.91 -6.54
N SER A 86 10.12 18.56 -6.73
CA SER A 86 11.23 19.35 -6.19
C SER A 86 11.51 20.55 -7.11
N SER A 87 11.72 21.73 -6.55
CA SER A 87 12.21 22.90 -7.29
C SER A 87 13.69 22.77 -7.69
N ASN A 88 14.45 21.86 -7.06
CA ASN A 88 15.91 21.76 -7.20
C ASN A 88 16.48 20.32 -7.24
N GLY A 89 15.70 19.33 -7.69
CA GLY A 89 16.21 17.98 -7.94
C GLY A 89 15.68 16.89 -7.00
N LEU A 90 15.69 15.69 -7.55
CA LEU A 90 15.23 14.40 -7.05
C LEU A 90 15.36 14.20 -5.52
N PHE A 91 14.24 13.98 -4.82
CA PHE A 91 14.29 13.44 -3.46
C PHE A 91 14.39 11.92 -3.53
N ILE A 92 15.54 11.38 -3.12
CA ILE A 92 15.72 9.95 -2.92
C ILE A 92 15.56 9.64 -1.44
N PHE A 93 14.69 8.69 -1.11
CA PHE A 93 14.48 8.23 0.26
C PHE A 93 14.92 6.78 0.40
N TYR A 94 15.59 6.48 1.51
CA TYR A 94 16.32 5.24 1.71
C TYR A 94 15.67 4.39 2.79
N MET A 95 15.72 3.06 2.62
CA MET A 95 15.23 2.07 3.57
C MET A 95 16.20 0.89 3.63
N GLY A 96 17.41 1.16 4.12
CA GLY A 96 18.56 0.31 3.94
C GLY A 96 18.97 0.22 2.47
N GLY A 97 19.88 -0.70 2.16
CA GLY A 97 20.26 -0.99 0.79
C GLY A 97 21.50 -0.25 0.29
N ARG A 98 21.61 -0.22 -1.03
CA ARG A 98 22.73 0.36 -1.77
C ARG A 98 22.24 1.37 -2.82
N ASP A 99 23.06 2.36 -3.09
CA ASP A 99 22.82 3.33 -4.15
C ASP A 99 23.00 2.69 -5.55
N GLY A 100 22.76 3.49 -6.60
CA GLY A 100 22.99 3.06 -7.99
C GLY A 100 24.43 2.61 -8.31
N ASN A 101 25.41 2.98 -7.47
CA ASN A 101 26.81 2.60 -7.56
C ASN A 101 27.16 1.39 -6.67
N TYR A 102 26.15 0.66 -6.18
CA TYR A 102 26.31 -0.52 -5.34
C TYR A 102 26.95 -0.25 -3.97
N SER A 103 26.94 1.01 -3.51
CA SER A 103 27.48 1.42 -2.20
C SER A 103 26.37 1.49 -1.16
N ALA A 104 26.61 0.93 0.03
CA ALA A 104 25.65 1.00 1.12
C ALA A 104 25.32 2.46 1.48
N ILE A 105 24.04 2.75 1.71
CA ILE A 105 23.58 4.14 1.81
C ILE A 105 23.65 4.67 3.25
N PRO A 106 24.42 5.74 3.52
CA PRO A 106 24.39 6.44 4.80
C PRO A 106 22.96 6.91 5.15
N ASP A 107 22.56 6.79 6.42
CA ASP A 107 21.22 7.16 6.92
C ASP A 107 20.05 6.38 6.29
N GLY A 108 20.34 5.18 5.77
CA GLY A 108 19.37 4.32 5.10
C GLY A 108 18.09 4.01 5.88
N PHE A 109 18.05 4.16 7.21
CA PHE A 109 16.86 3.84 8.02
C PHE A 109 16.20 5.05 8.65
N LYS A 110 16.55 6.28 8.22
CA LYS A 110 16.03 7.53 8.79
C LYS A 110 14.54 7.77 8.49
N MET A 111 14.04 7.20 7.41
CA MET A 111 12.65 7.27 7.00
C MET A 111 12.12 5.85 6.78
N ILE A 112 10.90 5.59 7.24
CA ILE A 112 10.19 4.34 7.03
C ILE A 112 8.90 4.63 6.26
N PHE A 113 8.74 4.00 5.11
CA PHE A 113 7.49 4.02 4.36
C PHE A 113 6.60 2.87 4.79
N LEU A 114 5.31 3.15 4.89
CA LEU A 114 4.32 2.15 5.24
C LEU A 114 3.04 2.30 4.44
N TYR A 115 2.35 1.18 4.25
CA TYR A 115 1.01 1.10 3.73
C TYR A 115 0.06 0.67 4.83
N ASP A 116 -1.00 1.45 5.03
CA ASP A 116 -2.10 1.12 5.93
C ASP A 116 -3.09 0.21 5.19
N THR A 117 -3.05 -1.09 5.50
CA THR A 117 -3.94 -2.09 4.87
C THR A 117 -5.40 -1.99 5.32
N ILE A 118 -5.68 -1.19 6.37
CA ILE A 118 -7.04 -0.98 6.87
C ILE A 118 -7.69 0.22 6.19
N ASN A 119 -6.91 1.26 5.90
CA ASN A 119 -7.40 2.51 5.31
C ASN A 119 -6.98 2.74 3.85
N ASP A 120 -6.31 1.77 3.23
CA ASP A 120 -5.77 1.83 1.87
C ASP A 120 -4.97 3.09 1.54
N LYS A 121 -4.03 3.40 2.44
CA LYS A 121 -3.31 4.68 2.43
C LYS A 121 -1.82 4.51 2.64
N TRP A 122 -1.03 5.17 1.79
CA TRP A 122 0.41 5.33 1.98
C TRP A 122 0.73 6.40 3.02
N ASP A 123 1.74 6.13 3.85
CA ASP A 123 2.27 7.04 4.85
C ASP A 123 3.79 6.87 5.03
N SER A 124 4.41 7.78 5.78
CA SER A 124 5.84 7.71 6.11
C SER A 124 6.12 8.20 7.52
N LYS A 125 7.18 7.67 8.14
CA LYS A 125 7.63 8.06 9.47
C LYS A 125 9.12 8.37 9.47
N THR A 126 9.49 9.46 10.12
CA THR A 126 10.89 9.73 10.48
C THR A 126 11.25 8.90 11.71
N THR A 127 12.40 8.23 11.67
CA THR A 127 12.91 7.44 12.79
C THR A 127 13.84 8.26 13.67
N THR A 128 14.04 7.80 14.90
CA THR A 128 14.89 8.43 15.91
C THR A 128 15.68 7.37 16.68
N GLY A 129 16.75 7.76 17.36
CA GLY A 129 17.61 6.85 18.12
C GLY A 129 18.72 6.25 17.26
N ASP A 130 19.31 5.15 17.75
CA ASP A 130 20.42 4.47 17.08
C ASP A 130 19.88 3.59 15.95
N PHE A 131 20.12 4.00 14.70
CA PHE A 131 19.74 3.22 13.53
C PHE A 131 20.86 2.25 13.12
N PRO A 132 20.50 1.12 12.47
CA PRO A 132 21.48 0.16 11.98
C PRO A 132 22.48 0.80 11.00
N PRO A 133 23.75 0.33 10.98
CA PRO A 133 24.70 0.78 9.98
C PRO A 133 24.21 0.47 8.55
N PRO A 134 24.64 1.25 7.54
CA PRO A 134 24.29 1.00 6.15
C PRO A 134 24.63 -0.41 5.69
N ASP A 135 23.65 -1.13 5.15
CA ASP A 135 23.82 -2.49 4.64
C ASP A 135 22.89 -2.81 3.46
N TYR A 136 23.34 -3.66 2.55
CA TYR A 136 22.58 -4.19 1.42
C TYR A 136 22.52 -5.73 1.53
N GLY A 137 21.35 -6.32 1.27
CA GLY A 137 21.11 -7.75 1.56
C GLY A 137 20.52 -8.01 2.94
N ILE A 138 19.75 -7.05 3.46
CA ILE A 138 18.99 -7.17 4.70
C ILE A 138 17.73 -8.03 4.50
N THR A 139 17.24 -8.65 5.57
CA THR A 139 15.91 -9.25 5.62
C THR A 139 15.24 -8.88 6.93
N THR A 140 13.91 -8.79 6.91
CA THR A 140 13.11 -8.46 8.09
C THR A 140 12.11 -9.54 8.38
N VAL A 141 11.76 -9.67 9.66
CA VAL A 141 10.59 -10.42 10.12
C VAL A 141 9.82 -9.61 11.16
N LEU A 142 8.56 -9.95 11.36
CA LEU A 142 7.77 -9.43 12.47
C LEU A 142 8.12 -10.21 13.75
N GLY A 143 8.34 -9.52 14.86
CA GLY A 143 8.48 -10.16 16.18
C GLY A 143 7.18 -10.87 16.60
N LEU A 144 7.26 -11.82 17.53
CA LEU A 144 6.13 -12.68 17.89
C LEU A 144 4.93 -11.90 18.45
N ASN A 145 5.19 -10.79 19.14
CA ASN A 145 4.16 -9.90 19.68
C ASN A 145 3.53 -8.99 18.62
N GLY A 146 4.13 -8.93 17.43
CA GLY A 146 3.68 -8.15 16.29
C GLY A 146 3.78 -6.63 16.45
N ASP A 147 4.58 -6.16 17.39
CA ASP A 147 4.86 -4.75 17.68
C ASP A 147 6.27 -4.32 17.24
N LYS A 148 7.16 -5.27 16.97
CA LYS A 148 8.55 -5.04 16.56
C LYS A 148 8.84 -5.63 15.19
N ILE A 149 9.71 -4.94 14.45
CA ILE A 149 10.33 -5.46 13.24
C ILE A 149 11.76 -5.84 13.59
N ILE A 150 12.11 -7.10 13.37
CA ILE A 150 13.48 -7.60 13.56
C ILE A 150 14.18 -7.50 12.21
N LEU A 151 15.28 -6.75 12.17
CA LEU A 151 16.13 -6.59 10.99
C LEU A 151 17.38 -7.47 11.14
N PHE A 152 17.71 -8.23 10.10
CA PHE A 152 18.93 -9.04 10.03
C PHE A 152 19.70 -8.75 8.73
N GLY A 153 20.98 -8.45 8.84
CA GLY A 153 21.90 -8.22 7.72
C GLY A 153 23.32 -7.99 8.24
N VAL A 154 24.33 -8.38 7.46
CA VAL A 154 25.72 -7.99 7.73
C VAL A 154 26.46 -7.70 6.43
N LYS A 155 27.05 -6.51 6.36
CA LYS A 155 27.94 -6.07 5.27
C LYS A 155 29.17 -6.98 5.15
N GLY A 156 29.41 -7.49 3.94
CA GLY A 156 30.73 -7.98 3.51
C GLY A 156 31.17 -9.37 3.97
N VAL A 157 30.37 -10.10 4.74
CA VAL A 157 30.67 -11.50 5.10
C VAL A 157 29.41 -12.35 4.93
N GLY A 158 29.41 -13.20 3.91
CA GLY A 158 28.37 -14.20 3.66
C GLY A 158 27.40 -13.88 2.52
N PRO A 159 26.45 -14.80 2.26
CA PRO A 159 25.60 -14.77 1.07
C PRO A 159 24.77 -13.52 0.87
N THR A 160 24.80 -13.03 -0.37
CA THR A 160 24.19 -11.78 -0.84
C THR A 160 22.67 -11.86 -0.82
N TYR A 161 22.12 -13.05 -1.05
CA TYR A 161 20.67 -13.27 -1.02
C TYR A 161 20.27 -14.00 0.25
N ARG A 162 19.35 -13.40 1.01
CA ARG A 162 18.85 -13.96 2.27
C ARG A 162 17.34 -13.86 2.30
N ARG A 163 16.69 -14.81 2.95
CA ARG A 163 15.28 -14.73 3.33
C ARG A 163 15.14 -15.14 4.77
N ALA A 164 14.33 -14.39 5.52
CA ALA A 164 13.91 -14.79 6.85
C ALA A 164 12.40 -14.92 6.90
N ASN A 165 11.93 -15.89 7.68
CA ASN A 165 10.54 -16.04 8.07
C ASN A 165 10.48 -16.42 9.56
N VAL A 166 9.33 -16.23 10.18
CA VAL A 166 9.09 -16.72 11.55
C VAL A 166 8.30 -18.02 11.48
N ILE A 167 8.83 -19.05 12.14
CA ILE A 167 8.19 -20.37 12.28
C ILE A 167 8.26 -20.77 13.75
N GLY A 168 7.10 -20.89 14.40
CA GLY A 168 7.04 -21.05 15.86
C GLY A 168 7.71 -19.86 16.55
N LYS A 169 8.61 -20.14 17.49
CA LYS A 169 9.40 -19.10 18.19
C LYS A 169 10.69 -18.70 17.47
N TYR A 170 10.93 -19.21 16.26
CA TYR A 170 12.21 -19.04 15.59
C TYR A 170 12.09 -18.11 14.39
N MET A 171 12.97 -17.12 14.31
CA MET A 171 13.32 -16.53 13.02
C MET A 171 14.25 -17.51 12.30
N VAL A 172 13.78 -18.03 11.18
CA VAL A 172 14.48 -18.97 10.31
C VAL A 172 15.06 -18.20 9.15
N VAL A 173 16.39 -18.15 9.06
CA VAL A 173 17.12 -17.47 7.99
C VAL A 173 17.71 -18.49 7.05
N THR A 174 17.38 -18.37 5.77
CA THR A 174 17.96 -19.16 4.69
C THR A 174 18.77 -18.28 3.76
N PHE A 175 19.79 -18.89 3.15
CA PHE A 175 20.74 -18.21 2.30
C PHE A 175 20.63 -18.68 0.85
N GLY A 176 20.88 -17.73 -0.06
CA GLY A 176 21.03 -17.96 -1.48
C GLY A 176 22.47 -17.70 -1.91
N PHE A 177 22.67 -17.40 -3.18
CA PHE A 177 24.00 -17.33 -3.81
C PHE A 177 24.89 -16.18 -3.29
N ASN A 178 26.22 -16.43 -3.24
CA ASN A 178 27.23 -15.41 -2.95
C ASN A 178 27.50 -14.52 -4.17
N ASP A 179 27.55 -15.10 -5.37
CA ASP A 179 27.85 -14.44 -6.64
C ASP A 179 27.11 -15.14 -7.80
N ALA A 180 26.77 -14.41 -8.87
CA ALA A 180 26.04 -14.90 -10.03
C ALA A 180 26.74 -16.07 -10.75
N LEU A 181 28.05 -16.24 -10.53
CA LEU A 181 28.88 -17.27 -11.16
C LEU A 181 29.34 -18.38 -10.18
N SER A 182 29.02 -18.29 -8.89
CA SER A 182 29.40 -19.33 -7.92
C SER A 182 28.26 -19.70 -6.96
N ALA A 183 27.89 -20.99 -7.01
CA ALA A 183 26.91 -21.61 -6.10
C ALA A 183 27.46 -21.89 -4.69
N LYS A 184 28.70 -21.49 -4.39
CA LYS A 184 29.26 -21.59 -3.05
C LYS A 184 28.73 -20.43 -2.21
N TYR A 185 27.63 -20.67 -1.51
CA TYR A 185 27.05 -19.71 -0.57
C TYR A 185 27.53 -19.89 0.88
N LYS A 186 28.21 -20.99 1.17
CA LYS A 186 28.70 -21.32 2.51
C LYS A 186 30.08 -21.98 2.48
N GLN A 187 30.83 -21.84 3.57
CA GLN A 187 32.06 -22.59 3.81
C GLN A 187 31.75 -24.03 4.27
N ASN A 188 32.73 -24.92 4.17
CA ASN A 188 32.57 -26.29 4.68
C ASN A 188 32.35 -26.24 6.21
N GLY A 189 31.26 -26.87 6.67
CA GLY A 189 30.88 -26.91 8.08
C GLY A 189 29.89 -25.82 8.52
N GLU A 190 29.60 -24.83 7.67
CA GLU A 190 28.54 -23.86 7.95
C GLU A 190 27.13 -24.47 7.75
N SER A 191 26.19 -24.01 8.57
CA SER A 191 24.78 -24.40 8.49
C SER A 191 24.10 -23.76 7.28
N ASP A 192 23.23 -24.53 6.61
CA ASP A 192 22.40 -24.02 5.50
C ASP A 192 21.29 -23.07 5.95
N VAL A 193 20.94 -23.17 7.24
CA VAL A 193 19.85 -22.45 7.89
C VAL A 193 20.35 -21.92 9.23
N LEU A 194 20.08 -20.65 9.54
CA LEU A 194 20.25 -20.14 10.89
C LEU A 194 18.89 -20.06 11.60
N LEU A 195 18.91 -20.36 12.89
CA LEU A 195 17.75 -20.26 13.77
C LEU A 195 18.07 -19.28 14.89
N LEU A 196 17.28 -18.21 14.97
CA LEU A 196 17.31 -17.28 16.08
C LEU A 196 16.02 -17.49 16.89
N ASP A 197 16.15 -17.91 18.15
CA ASP A 197 15.03 -17.94 19.09
C ASP A 197 14.64 -16.50 19.44
N VAL A 198 13.44 -16.11 19.02
CA VAL A 198 12.86 -14.77 19.20
C VAL A 198 11.74 -14.78 20.25
N SER A 199 11.70 -15.78 21.13
CA SER A 199 10.70 -15.86 22.21
C SER A 199 10.89 -14.83 23.31
N ASN A 200 12.13 -14.36 23.54
CA ASN A 200 12.44 -13.31 24.50
C ASN A 200 12.82 -12.02 23.78
N ASP A 201 11.89 -11.07 23.78
CA ASP A 201 11.99 -9.75 23.19
C ASP A 201 13.12 -8.85 23.72
N SER A 202 13.75 -9.23 24.85
CA SER A 202 14.89 -8.52 25.42
C SER A 202 16.23 -9.19 25.07
N GLU A 203 16.21 -10.45 24.67
CA GLU A 203 17.42 -11.24 24.44
C GLU A 203 17.13 -12.37 23.44
N TYR A 204 17.54 -12.17 22.18
CA TYR A 204 17.46 -13.20 21.15
C TYR A 204 18.66 -14.13 21.22
N VAL A 205 18.42 -15.43 21.03
CA VAL A 205 19.45 -16.47 21.21
C VAL A 205 19.58 -17.32 19.94
N TRP A 206 20.79 -17.40 19.38
CA TRP A 206 21.07 -18.32 18.28
C TRP A 206 21.01 -19.77 18.76
N THR A 207 20.43 -20.65 17.94
CA THR A 207 20.31 -22.08 18.26
C THR A 207 20.50 -22.95 17.03
N THR A 208 20.81 -24.22 17.24
CA THR A 208 20.89 -25.26 16.21
C THR A 208 19.77 -26.30 16.34
N SER A 209 18.90 -26.17 17.35
CA SER A 209 17.77 -27.05 17.58
C SER A 209 16.46 -26.38 17.17
N PHE A 210 15.63 -27.12 16.44
CA PHE A 210 14.33 -26.67 15.98
C PHE A 210 13.23 -27.53 16.60
N ASP A 211 12.35 -26.90 17.38
CA ASP A 211 11.10 -27.49 17.83
C ASP A 211 9.95 -27.02 16.92
N PRO A 212 9.34 -27.90 16.11
CA PRO A 212 8.26 -27.54 15.20
C PRO A 212 6.91 -27.33 15.91
N THR A 213 6.85 -27.49 17.24
CA THR A 213 5.60 -27.36 17.99
C THR A 213 5.00 -25.97 17.78
N PRO A 214 3.74 -25.87 17.30
CA PRO A 214 3.08 -24.59 17.15
C PRO A 214 3.03 -23.86 18.49
N LEU A 215 3.51 -22.62 18.53
CA LEU A 215 3.31 -21.77 19.70
C LEU A 215 1.81 -21.55 19.87
N ALA A 216 1.29 -21.86 21.05
CA ALA A 216 0.04 -21.30 21.52
C ALA A 216 0.29 -19.81 21.78
N ILE A 217 0.10 -18.97 20.76
CA ILE A 217 0.02 -17.53 20.96
C ILE A 217 -1.25 -17.32 21.77
N ASN A 218 -1.11 -17.14 23.08
CA ASN A 218 -2.18 -16.62 23.90
C ASN A 218 -2.46 -15.22 23.39
N SER A 219 -3.42 -15.10 22.47
CA SER A 219 -4.00 -13.83 22.11
C SER A 219 -4.70 -13.32 23.35
N SER A 220 -3.96 -12.60 24.19
CA SER A 220 -4.58 -11.62 25.07
C SER A 220 -5.35 -10.70 24.13
N SER A 221 -6.66 -10.90 24.10
CA SER A 221 -7.63 -10.11 23.37
C SER A 221 -7.50 -8.67 23.82
N SER A 222 -6.61 -7.92 23.19
CA SER A 222 -6.75 -6.48 23.14
C SER A 222 -8.11 -6.24 22.51
N ASN A 223 -8.98 -5.54 23.24
CA ASN A 223 -10.26 -5.06 22.73
C ASN A 223 -9.97 -4.11 21.56
N TYR A 224 -9.73 -4.66 20.37
CA TYR A 224 -9.75 -3.88 19.14
C TYR A 224 -11.19 -3.42 18.98
N LEU A 225 -11.41 -2.13 19.24
CA LEU A 225 -12.61 -1.44 18.80
C LEU A 225 -12.65 -1.58 17.27
N LEU A 226 -13.46 -2.53 16.81
CA LEU A 226 -13.76 -2.74 15.41
C LEU A 226 -14.09 -1.36 14.79
N PRO A 227 -13.34 -0.87 13.78
CA PRO A 227 -13.79 0.26 13.01
C PRO A 227 -15.09 -0.20 12.36
N LYS A 228 -16.21 0.39 12.80
CA LYS A 228 -17.52 0.15 12.18
C LYS A 228 -17.31 0.30 10.67
N PRO A 229 -17.71 -0.68 9.84
CA PRO A 229 -17.52 -0.59 8.40
C PRO A 229 -18.10 0.74 7.95
N LYS A 230 -17.26 1.59 7.35
CA LYS A 230 -17.74 2.75 6.61
C LYS A 230 -18.55 2.17 5.46
N THR A 231 -19.86 2.09 5.69
CA THR A 231 -20.82 2.12 4.61
C THR A 231 -20.53 3.43 3.90
N ASN A 232 -19.99 3.33 2.69
CA ASN A 232 -19.73 4.48 1.86
C ASN A 232 -21.10 5.04 1.45
N ASN A 233 -21.64 5.95 2.25
CA ASN A 233 -22.92 6.64 2.04
C ASN A 233 -22.88 7.55 0.80
N ASN A 234 -21.79 7.53 0.04
CA ASN A 234 -21.57 8.31 -1.17
C ASN A 234 -22.64 8.01 -2.24
N MET A 235 -23.24 6.81 -2.24
CA MET A 235 -24.38 6.51 -3.12
C MET A 235 -25.61 7.37 -2.77
N GLY A 236 -25.86 7.63 -1.48
CA GLY A 236 -26.98 8.45 -1.01
C GLY A 236 -26.81 9.92 -1.37
N ILE A 237 -25.59 10.47 -1.22
CA ILE A 237 -25.29 11.87 -1.58
C ILE A 237 -25.37 12.08 -3.10
N ILE A 238 -24.84 11.13 -3.90
CA ILE A 238 -24.90 11.21 -5.38
C ILE A 238 -26.37 11.16 -5.88
N ILE A 239 -27.24 10.37 -5.25
CA ILE A 239 -28.66 10.29 -5.64
C ILE A 239 -29.43 11.57 -5.28
N ILE A 240 -29.11 12.20 -4.15
CA ILE A 240 -29.75 13.47 -3.72
C ILE A 240 -29.39 14.61 -4.68
N ASP A 241 -28.13 14.72 -5.11
CA ASP A 241 -27.71 15.78 -6.02
C ASP A 241 -28.30 15.62 -7.44
N ILE A 242 -28.41 14.38 -7.94
CA ILE A 242 -29.03 14.10 -9.25
C ILE A 242 -30.53 14.42 -9.22
N THR A 243 -31.23 14.06 -8.14
CA THR A 243 -32.69 14.30 -8.02
C THR A 243 -33.01 15.80 -7.93
N ILE A 244 -32.23 16.57 -7.16
CA ILE A 244 -32.38 18.03 -7.09
C ILE A 244 -32.14 18.68 -8.46
N GLY A 245 -31.12 18.23 -9.21
CA GLY A 245 -30.82 18.72 -10.55
C GLY A 245 -31.95 18.48 -11.57
N ILE A 246 -32.55 17.28 -11.55
CA ILE A 246 -33.67 16.93 -12.44
C ILE A 246 -34.92 17.78 -12.12
N ILE A 247 -35.21 18.01 -10.84
CA ILE A 247 -36.36 18.82 -10.43
C ILE A 247 -36.20 20.27 -10.89
N LEU A 248 -35.01 20.86 -10.72
CA LEU A 248 -34.69 22.20 -11.22
C LEU A 248 -34.83 22.30 -12.75
N LEU A 249 -34.38 21.29 -13.49
CA LEU A 249 -34.52 21.24 -14.95
C LEU A 249 -35.99 21.23 -15.39
N LEU A 250 -36.84 20.43 -14.74
CA LEU A 250 -38.27 20.34 -15.05
C LEU A 250 -39.03 21.64 -14.77
N ILE A 251 -38.65 22.37 -13.72
CA ILE A 251 -39.20 23.69 -13.41
C ILE A 251 -38.85 24.69 -14.52
N ILE A 252 -37.58 24.72 -14.95
CA ILE A 252 -37.12 25.62 -16.03
C ILE A 252 -37.87 25.33 -17.33
N VAL A 253 -38.00 24.06 -17.72
CA VAL A 253 -38.74 23.65 -18.92
C VAL A 253 -40.21 24.08 -18.84
N SER A 254 -40.85 23.91 -17.68
CA SER A 254 -42.24 24.34 -17.47
C SER A 254 -42.41 25.85 -17.64
N ILE A 255 -41.48 26.66 -17.13
CA ILE A 255 -41.50 28.12 -17.30
C ILE A 255 -41.35 28.50 -18.77
N VAL A 256 -40.42 27.87 -19.50
CA VAL A 256 -40.22 28.13 -20.93
C VAL A 256 -41.47 27.80 -21.74
N VAL A 257 -42.09 26.65 -21.49
CA VAL A 257 -43.34 26.24 -22.15
C VAL A 257 -44.47 27.22 -21.82
N PHE A 258 -44.60 27.64 -20.56
CA PHE A 258 -45.60 28.62 -20.15
C PHE A 258 -45.42 29.96 -20.88
N LEU A 259 -44.19 30.48 -20.95
CA LEU A 259 -43.87 31.71 -21.68
C LEU A 259 -44.15 31.58 -23.17
N PHE A 260 -43.87 30.42 -23.77
CA PHE A 260 -44.17 30.12 -25.16
C PHE A 260 -45.68 30.13 -25.44
N ILE A 261 -46.48 29.46 -24.59
CA ILE A 261 -47.94 29.46 -24.70
C ILE A 261 -48.51 30.87 -24.52
N LYS A 262 -48.02 31.62 -23.53
CA LYS A 262 -48.43 33.01 -23.28
C LYS A 262 -48.16 33.90 -24.48
N ARG A 263 -46.96 33.83 -25.05
CA ARG A 263 -46.58 34.58 -26.26
C ARG A 263 -47.47 34.24 -27.45
N ARG A 264 -47.82 32.96 -27.64
CA ARG A 264 -48.71 32.52 -28.74
C ARG A 264 -50.15 33.01 -28.57
N LYS A 265 -50.66 33.10 -27.33
CA LYS A 265 -52.00 33.68 -27.06
C LYS A 265 -52.05 35.17 -27.41
N HIS A 266 -51.04 35.95 -27.04
CA HIS A 266 -50.98 37.36 -27.42
C HIS A 266 -50.88 37.57 -28.94
N ALA A 267 -50.15 36.71 -29.66
CA ALA A 267 -50.08 36.77 -31.12
C ALA A 267 -51.41 36.45 -31.81
N ARG A 268 -52.24 35.54 -31.25
CA ARG A 268 -53.57 35.23 -31.79
C ARG A 268 -54.58 36.35 -31.57
N ASN A 269 -54.51 37.06 -30.44
CA ASN A 269 -55.43 38.16 -30.14
C ASN A 269 -55.14 39.43 -30.95
N ALA A 270 -53.98 39.53 -31.62
CA ALA A 270 -53.61 40.67 -32.46
C ALA A 270 -54.02 40.51 -33.94
N ILE A 271 -54.56 39.35 -34.36
CA ILE A 271 -54.84 39.01 -35.78
C ILE A 271 -56.36 38.91 -36.05
N ILE A 272 -57.22 39.58 -35.27
CA ILE A 272 -58.64 39.73 -35.63
C ILE A 272 -58.84 41.14 -36.19
N PRO A 273 -58.89 41.34 -37.53
CA PRO A 273 -59.40 42.59 -38.08
C PRO A 273 -60.90 42.62 -37.89
N THR A 274 -61.39 43.64 -37.17
CA THR A 274 -62.81 43.96 -37.10
C THR A 274 -63.27 44.41 -38.49
N VAL A 275 -63.95 43.53 -39.24
CA VAL A 275 -64.68 43.94 -40.45
C VAL A 275 -66.04 44.47 -40.01
N VAL A 276 -66.17 45.79 -39.94
CA VAL A 276 -67.48 46.45 -39.82
C VAL A 276 -68.07 46.56 -41.22
N ALA A 277 -69.12 45.79 -41.49
CA ALA A 277 -69.93 45.95 -42.68
C ALA A 277 -70.74 47.26 -42.58
N GLN A 278 -70.51 48.19 -43.51
CA GLN A 278 -71.41 49.30 -43.79
C GLN A 278 -72.51 48.80 -44.73
N ILE A 279 -73.77 48.91 -44.31
CA ILE A 279 -74.96 48.68 -45.15
C ILE A 279 -75.63 50.05 -45.31
N ASN A 280 -75.77 50.50 -46.56
CA ASN A 280 -76.68 51.56 -46.98
C ASN A 280 -78.09 51.00 -47.13
#